data_AF-A0A2E3CVP0-F1
#
_entry.id   AF-A0A2E3CVP0-F1
#
_cell.length_a   1.000
_cell.length_b   1.000
_cell.length_c   1.000
_cell.angle_alpha   90.00
_cell.angle_beta   90.00
_cell.angle_gamma   90.00
#
_symmetry.space_group_name_H-M   'P 1'
#
loop_
_entity.id
_entity.type
_entity.pdbx_description
1 polymer ?
#
loop_
_entity_poly.entity_id
_entity_poly.type
_entity_poly.pdbx_seq_one_letter_code
_entity_poly.pdbx_strand_id
1 'polypeptide(L)' 'MMNINEIKEILPHRAPFLQVDRVLELVEGEYIIAVRGISN' A
#
# COMPACT_ATOMS: atom_id res chain seq x y z
N MET A 1 0.59 -5.15 -9.48
CA MET A 1 1.48 -4.43 -8.52
C MET A 1 1.00 -2.99 -8.44
N MET A 2 0.72 -2.50 -7.23
CA MET A 2 0.06 -1.21 -7.00
C MET A 2 1.02 -0.23 -6.31
N ASN A 3 1.07 1.01 -6.76
CA ASN A 3 1.91 2.07 -6.20
C ASN A 3 1.13 3.00 -5.26
N ILE A 4 1.84 3.91 -4.58
CA ILE A 4 1.25 4.83 -3.59
C ILE A 4 0.09 5.70 -4.10
N ASN A 5 0.06 6.06 -5.39
CA ASN A 5 -1.02 6.88 -5.94
C ASN A 5 -2.30 6.07 -6.08
N GLU A 6 -2.20 4.86 -6.65
CA GLU A 6 -3.32 3.93 -6.77
C GLU A 6 -3.85 3.52 -5.38
N ILE A 7 -2.95 3.30 -4.40
CA ILE A 7 -3.33 3.02 -3.00
C ILE A 7 -4.15 4.17 -2.40
N LYS A 8 -3.81 5.43 -2.68
CA LYS A 8 -4.52 6.61 -2.16
C LYS A 8 -5.91 6.80 -2.78
N GLU A 9 -6.14 6.30 -3.99
CA GLU A 9 -7.46 6.34 -4.62
C GLU A 9 -8.42 5.35 -3.95
N ILE A 10 -7.90 4.22 -3.45
CA ILE A 10 -8.70 3.16 -2.81
C ILE A 10 -8.85 3.41 -1.30
N LEU A 11 -7.75 3.67 -0.60
CA LEU A 11 -7.76 3.85 0.85
C LEU A 11 -8.02 5.31 1.22
N PRO A 12 -8.84 5.58 2.24
CA PRO A 12 -9.08 6.95 2.71
C PRO A 12 -7.88 7.52 3.49
N HIS A 13 -6.98 6.67 3.97
CA HIS A 13 -5.82 7.08 4.76
C HIS A 13 -4.90 8.02 3.98
N ARG A 14 -4.38 9.04 4.66
CA ARG A 14 -3.42 10.01 4.15
C ARG A 14 -2.25 10.14 5.11
N ALA A 15 -1.20 10.86 4.72
CA ALA A 15 -0.08 11.15 5.61
C ALA A 15 -0.59 11.85 6.89
N PRO A 16 -0.06 11.53 8.08
CA PRO A 16 1.05 10.59 8.34
C PRO A 16 0.63 9.13 8.61
N PHE A 17 -0.65 8.77 8.37
CA PHE A 17 -1.22 7.47 8.76
C PHE A 17 -1.24 6.41 7.66
N LEU A 18 -1.05 6.80 6.40
CA LEU A 18 -0.89 5.82 5.31
C LEU A 18 0.52 5.18 5.40
N GLN A 19 0.58 3.93 5.87
CA GLN A 19 1.82 3.19 6.15
C GLN A 19 2.15 2.12 5.10
N VAL A 20 1.65 2.26 3.88
CA VAL A 20 1.85 1.30 2.78
C VAL A 20 2.29 2.05 1.53
N ASP A 21 3.47 1.72 1.01
CA ASP A 21 4.07 2.44 -0.12
C ASP A 21 3.86 1.72 -1.46
N ARG A 22 3.86 0.38 -1.43
CA ARG A 22 3.70 -0.46 -2.63
C ARG A 22 3.12 -1.82 -2.30
N VAL A 23 2.24 -2.33 -3.16
CA VAL A 23 1.76 -3.72 -3.17
C VAL A 23 2.56 -4.53 -4.19
N LEU A 24 3.21 -5.59 -3.71
CA LEU A 24 4.01 -6.52 -4.51
C LEU A 24 3.14 -7.63 -5.11
N GLU A 25 2.24 -8.20 -4.33
CA GLU A 25 1.34 -9.29 -4.75
C GLU A 25 -0.05 -9.09 -4.18
N LEU A 26 -1.08 -9.53 -4.93
CA LEU A 26 -2.47 -9.51 -4.52
C LEU A 26 -3.20 -10.66 -5.20
N VAL A 27 -3.77 -11.56 -4.41
CA VAL A 27 -4.77 -12.54 -4.82
C VAL A 27 -6.06 -12.21 -4.08
N GLU A 28 -7.06 -11.73 -4.82
CA GLU A 28 -8.31 -11.25 -4.25
C GLU A 28 -9.01 -12.36 -3.45
N GLY A 29 -9.47 -12.03 -2.24
CA GLY A 29 -10.09 -12.99 -1.33
C GLY A 29 -9.12 -13.93 -0.61
N GLU A 30 -7.83 -13.93 -0.95
CA GLU A 30 -6.82 -14.80 -0.34
C GLU A 30 -5.76 -14.01 0.42
N TYR A 31 -4.89 -13.28 -0.28
CA TYR A 31 -3.75 -12.60 0.35
C TYR A 31 -3.28 -11.34 -0.39
N ILE A 32 -2.54 -10.51 0.34
CA ILE A 32 -1.85 -9.33 -0.18
C ILE A 32 -0.47 -9.21 0.47
N ILE A 33 0.56 -8.89 -0.33
CA ILE A 33 1.92 -8.61 0.15
C ILE A 33 2.25 -7.17 -0.21
N ALA A 34 2.59 -6.36 0.80
CA ALA A 34 2.92 -4.95 0.63
C ALA A 34 4.13 -4.55 1.49
N VAL A 35 4.79 -3.46 1.11
CA VAL A 35 5.98 -2.94 1.78
C VAL A 35 5.82 -1.49 2.20
N ARG A 36 6.53 -1.14 3.29
CA ARG A 36 6.74 0.23 3.76
C ARG A 36 8.23 0.53 3.74
N GLY A 37 8.61 1.62 3.10
CA GLY A 37 9.95 2.19 3.18
C GLY A 37 10.20 2.80 4.55
N ILE A 38 11.36 2.49 5.14
CA ILE A 38 11.83 3.09 6.38
C ILE A 38 13.11 3.85 6.04
N SER A 39 13.18 5.12 6.43
CA SER A 39 14.37 5.96 6.33
C SER A 39 14.78 6.41 7.74
N ASN A 40 16.08 6.45 8.01
CA ASN A 40 16.66 7.00 9.24
C ASN A 40 16.81 8.52 9.16
#